data_AF-A0A0S7XPX8-F1
#
_entry.id   AF-A0A0S7XPX8-F1
#
_cell.length_a   1.000
_cell.length_b   1.000
_cell.length_c   1.000
_cell.angle_alpha   90.00
_cell.angle_beta   90.00
_cell.angle_gamma   90.00
#
_symmetry.space_group_name_H-M   'P 1'
#
loop_
_entity.id
_entity.type
_entity.pdbx_description
1 polymer ?
#
loop_
_entity_poly.entity_id
_entity_poly.type
_entity_poly.pdbx_seq_one_letter_code
_entity_poly.pdbx_strand_id
1 'polypeptide(L)'
;MTLLKNYDYIIYMEENDLRKKIIEQMTVDYSNALEKNFDLAKQFIRITKDGKVDILFKDELGGKEQILLYLIGKLYAKEAGFTATEDVGNKELLQQLGIPKGSLLPWLKELRDKGKIKQVKKERYKHHVMPINLVEKTLKSIERKVKNSV
;
A
#
# COMPACT_ATOMS: atom_id res chain seq x y z
N MET A 1 -3.70 51.76 16.96
CA MET A 1 -4.25 50.71 16.07
C MET A 1 -3.10 49.88 15.47
N THR A 2 -2.21 49.37 16.33
CA THR A 2 -0.90 48.80 15.91
C THR A 2 -0.61 47.44 16.55
N LEU A 3 -1.27 47.11 17.67
CA LEU A 3 -1.06 45.84 18.39
C LEU A 3 -1.76 44.63 17.73
N LEU A 4 -2.92 44.83 17.10
CA LEU A 4 -3.67 43.75 16.44
C LEU A 4 -2.92 43.18 15.21
N LYS A 5 -2.24 44.04 14.43
CA LYS A 5 -1.47 43.60 13.25
C LYS A 5 -0.24 42.76 13.61
N ASN A 6 0.35 42.96 14.80
CA ASN A 6 1.50 42.16 15.25
C ASN A 6 1.08 40.78 15.75
N TYR A 7 -0.12 40.64 16.33
CA TYR A 7 -0.64 39.35 16.76
C TYR A 7 -0.95 38.44 15.57
N ASP A 8 -1.62 38.99 14.54
CA ASP A 8 -1.90 38.25 13.31
C ASP A 8 -0.62 37.82 12.58
N TYR A 9 0.45 38.64 12.63
CA TYR A 9 1.73 38.32 12.00
C TYR A 9 2.53 37.23 12.74
N ILE A 10 2.48 37.21 14.08
CA ILE A 10 3.13 36.17 14.90
C ILE A 10 2.41 34.82 14.74
N ILE A 11 1.08 34.82 14.73
CA ILE A 11 0.26 33.61 14.50
C ILE A 11 0.54 33.03 13.10
N TYR A 12 0.63 33.87 12.06
CA TYR A 12 0.98 33.43 10.69
C TYR A 12 2.40 32.87 10.55
N MET A 13 3.33 33.32 11.39
CA MET A 13 4.72 32.83 11.42
C MET A 13 4.85 31.52 12.20
N GLU A 14 4.13 31.35 13.32
CA GLU A 14 4.09 30.10 14.10
C GLU A 14 3.33 28.98 13.36
N GLU A 15 2.21 29.27 12.70
CA GLU A 15 1.52 28.29 11.85
C GLU A 15 2.41 27.82 10.69
N ASN A 16 3.25 28.70 10.14
CA ASN A 16 4.22 28.35 9.11
C ASN A 16 5.34 27.44 9.63
N ASP A 17 5.84 27.68 10.85
CA ASP A 17 6.91 26.88 11.44
C ASP A 17 6.44 25.46 11.80
N LEU A 18 5.25 25.33 12.42
CA LEU A 18 4.68 24.00 12.70
C LEU A 18 4.34 23.26 11.41
N ARG A 19 3.69 23.92 10.44
CA ARG A 19 3.37 23.31 9.14
C ARG A 19 4.64 22.84 8.43
N LYS A 20 5.70 23.65 8.42
CA LYS A 20 6.99 23.30 7.83
C LYS A 20 7.64 22.13 8.56
N LYS A 21 7.68 22.14 9.90
CA LYS A 21 8.17 21.01 10.71
C LYS A 21 7.40 19.72 10.46
N ILE A 22 6.06 19.80 10.32
CA ILE A 22 5.24 18.65 9.97
C ILE A 22 5.63 18.11 8.58
N ILE A 23 5.80 18.98 7.59
CA ILE A 23 6.21 18.60 6.22
C ILE A 23 7.65 18.07 6.16
N GLU A 24 8.56 18.57 6.99
CA GLU A 24 9.96 18.15 6.93
C GLU A 24 10.25 16.92 7.79
N GLN A 25 9.53 16.75 8.90
CA GLN A 25 9.88 15.76 9.94
C GLN A 25 8.79 14.71 10.18
N MET A 26 7.53 15.00 9.84
CA MET A 26 6.39 14.14 10.17
C MET A 26 5.65 13.58 8.94
N THR A 27 5.99 14.01 7.72
CA THR A 27 5.47 13.37 6.50
C THR A 27 6.23 12.10 6.21
N VAL A 28 5.50 11.02 6.00
CA VAL A 28 6.03 9.80 5.42
C VAL A 28 6.08 10.01 3.91
N ASP A 29 7.28 10.12 3.38
CA ASP A 29 7.47 10.04 1.94
C ASP A 29 7.20 8.60 1.49
N TYR A 30 6.11 8.42 0.74
CA TYR A 30 5.68 7.11 0.22
C TYR A 30 6.74 6.52 -0.71
N SER A 31 7.44 7.36 -1.46
CA SER A 31 8.53 6.95 -2.35
C SER A 31 9.68 6.37 -1.54
N ASN A 32 10.05 6.98 -0.40
CA ASN A 32 11.08 6.44 0.49
C ASN A 32 10.74 5.04 1.04
N ALA A 33 9.47 4.78 1.36
CA ALA A 33 9.06 3.47 1.87
C ALA A 33 9.08 2.38 0.79
N LEU A 34 8.67 2.69 -0.44
CA LEU A 34 8.75 1.78 -1.58
C LEU A 34 10.20 1.57 -2.01
N GLU A 35 10.98 2.64 -2.15
CA GLU A 35 12.40 2.59 -2.52
C GLU A 35 13.20 1.73 -1.54
N LYS A 36 13.07 1.98 -0.23
CA LYS A 36 13.73 1.19 0.83
C LYS A 36 13.45 -0.32 0.70
N ASN A 37 12.26 -0.69 0.24
CA ASN A 37 11.84 -2.09 0.17
C ASN A 37 11.91 -2.67 -1.26
N PHE A 38 12.43 -1.91 -2.22
CA PHE A 38 12.44 -2.31 -3.63
C PHE A 38 13.17 -3.64 -3.84
N ASP A 39 14.36 -3.79 -3.25
CA ASP A 39 15.18 -4.99 -3.40
C ASP A 39 14.55 -6.25 -2.81
N LEU A 40 13.71 -6.10 -1.78
CA LEU A 40 12.95 -7.21 -1.22
C LEU A 40 11.69 -7.47 -2.04
N ALA A 41 10.97 -6.44 -2.43
CA ALA A 41 9.76 -6.55 -3.25
C ALA A 41 10.05 -7.22 -4.59
N LYS A 42 11.13 -6.84 -5.28
CA LYS A 42 11.55 -7.43 -6.56
C LYS A 42 11.95 -8.92 -6.44
N GLN A 43 12.03 -9.50 -5.26
CA GLN A 43 12.17 -10.96 -5.15
C GLN A 43 10.83 -11.66 -5.36
N PHE A 44 9.70 -11.02 -5.04
CA PHE A 44 8.38 -11.66 -5.04
C PHE A 44 7.45 -11.19 -6.17
N ILE A 45 7.62 -9.97 -6.67
CA ILE A 45 6.70 -9.36 -7.63
C ILE A 45 7.38 -8.86 -8.90
N ARG A 46 6.67 -8.99 -10.02
CA ARG A 46 6.96 -8.29 -11.29
C ARG A 46 5.75 -7.46 -11.69
N ILE A 47 5.97 -6.39 -12.43
CA ILE A 47 4.92 -5.49 -12.90
C ILE A 47 5.06 -5.35 -14.40
N THR A 48 3.97 -5.57 -15.12
CA THR A 48 3.91 -5.43 -16.57
C THR A 48 3.72 -3.96 -16.95
N LYS A 49 3.98 -3.61 -18.22
CA LYS A 49 3.80 -2.23 -18.71
C LYS A 49 2.35 -1.74 -18.68
N ASP A 50 1.37 -2.66 -18.67
CA ASP A 50 -0.05 -2.36 -18.46
C ASP A 50 -0.48 -2.35 -16.98
N GLY A 51 0.48 -2.42 -16.05
CA GLY A 51 0.25 -2.23 -14.62
C GLY A 51 -0.38 -3.43 -13.90
N LYS A 52 -0.31 -4.63 -14.51
CA LYS A 52 -0.64 -5.90 -13.85
C LYS A 52 0.53 -6.36 -13.00
N VAL A 53 0.21 -7.06 -11.92
CA VAL A 53 1.19 -7.59 -10.98
C VAL A 53 1.26 -9.09 -11.11
N ASP A 54 2.46 -9.61 -11.34
CA ASP A 54 2.77 -11.03 -11.35
C ASP A 54 3.51 -11.42 -10.05
N ILE A 55 3.19 -12.59 -9.50
CA ILE A 55 3.71 -13.09 -8.23
C ILE A 55 4.57 -14.32 -8.51
N LEU A 56 5.88 -14.20 -8.26
CA LEU A 56 6.88 -15.19 -8.70
C LEU A 56 6.81 -16.53 -7.96
N PHE A 57 6.39 -16.54 -6.69
CA PHE A 57 6.29 -17.74 -5.86
C PHE A 57 4.83 -18.08 -5.52
N LYS A 58 3.94 -17.96 -6.50
CA LYS A 58 2.49 -18.07 -6.28
C LYS A 58 2.08 -19.39 -5.61
N ASP A 59 2.71 -20.50 -6.01
CA ASP A 59 2.37 -21.85 -5.54
C ASP A 59 2.84 -22.14 -4.11
N GLU A 60 3.86 -21.42 -3.63
CA GLU A 60 4.37 -21.52 -2.25
C GLU A 60 3.58 -20.64 -1.27
N LEU A 61 2.68 -19.80 -1.80
CA LEU A 61 1.98 -18.78 -1.03
C LEU A 61 0.50 -19.09 -0.90
N GLY A 62 -0.02 -18.91 0.31
CA GLY A 62 -1.45 -18.95 0.55
C GLY A 62 -2.15 -17.75 -0.08
N GLY A 63 -3.45 -17.88 -0.34
CA GLY A 63 -4.19 -16.82 -1.02
C GLY A 63 -4.19 -15.47 -0.29
N LYS A 64 -4.05 -15.44 1.04
CA LYS A 64 -3.88 -14.20 1.81
C LYS A 64 -2.55 -13.52 1.50
N GLU A 65 -1.45 -14.27 1.44
CA GLU A 65 -0.15 -13.72 1.06
C GLU A 65 -0.16 -13.24 -0.40
N GLN A 66 -0.79 -13.99 -1.29
CA GLN A 66 -0.95 -13.58 -2.70
C GLN A 66 -1.70 -12.24 -2.81
N ILE A 67 -2.81 -12.08 -2.09
CA ILE A 67 -3.55 -10.80 -2.04
C ILE A 67 -2.65 -9.66 -1.55
N LEU A 68 -1.88 -9.89 -0.48
CA LEU A 68 -1.01 -8.86 0.08
C LEU A 68 0.10 -8.45 -0.90
N LEU A 69 0.75 -9.41 -1.57
CA LEU A 69 1.76 -9.11 -2.60
C LEU A 69 1.16 -8.39 -3.79
N TYR A 70 -0.03 -8.79 -4.23
CA TYR A 70 -0.71 -8.10 -5.32
C TYR A 70 -0.95 -6.63 -5.00
N LEU A 71 -1.49 -6.33 -3.80
CA LEU A 71 -1.70 -4.96 -3.34
C LEU A 71 -0.39 -4.17 -3.20
N ILE A 72 0.70 -4.81 -2.77
CA ILE A 72 2.03 -4.18 -2.75
C ILE A 72 2.49 -3.84 -4.17
N GLY A 73 2.35 -4.78 -5.11
CA GLY A 73 2.70 -4.52 -6.50
C GLY A 73 1.89 -3.39 -7.12
N LYS A 74 0.63 -3.19 -6.71
CA LYS A 74 -0.18 -2.06 -7.17
C LYS A 74 0.28 -0.71 -6.62
N LEU A 75 0.89 -0.66 -5.43
CA LEU A 75 1.57 0.54 -4.96
C LEU A 75 2.74 0.90 -5.89
N TYR A 76 3.61 -0.07 -6.20
CA TYR A 76 4.71 0.15 -7.14
C TYR A 76 4.24 0.46 -8.56
N ALA A 77 3.15 -0.15 -9.04
CA ALA A 77 2.60 0.11 -10.37
C ALA A 77 2.08 1.55 -10.50
N LYS A 78 1.47 2.07 -9.43
CA LYS A 78 1.08 3.48 -9.34
C LYS A 78 2.31 4.40 -9.30
N GLU A 79 3.29 4.08 -8.45
CA GLU A 79 4.51 4.88 -8.31
C GLU A 79 5.28 4.97 -9.64
N ALA A 80 5.34 3.87 -10.39
CA ALA A 80 5.96 3.81 -11.71
C ALA A 80 5.10 4.44 -12.84
N GLY A 81 3.89 4.92 -12.53
CA GLY A 81 2.98 5.54 -13.51
C GLY A 81 2.26 4.56 -14.44
N PHE A 82 2.33 3.25 -14.20
CA PHE A 82 1.61 2.25 -15.01
C PHE A 82 0.11 2.21 -14.74
N THR A 83 -0.32 2.66 -13.55
CA THR A 83 -1.74 2.82 -13.20
C THR A 83 -1.98 4.12 -12.43
N ALA A 84 -3.15 4.74 -12.65
CA ALA A 84 -3.51 5.96 -11.94
C ALA A 84 -3.72 5.75 -10.43
N THR A 85 -4.14 4.55 -10.01
CA THR A 85 -4.42 4.24 -8.61
C THR A 85 -3.90 2.86 -8.20
N GLU A 86 -3.65 2.71 -6.89
CA GLU A 86 -3.16 1.50 -6.24
C GLU A 86 -4.29 0.59 -5.73
N ASP A 87 -5.53 1.10 -5.71
CA ASP A 87 -6.68 0.40 -5.16
C ASP A 87 -7.21 -0.70 -6.09
N VAL A 88 -7.56 -1.84 -5.51
CA VAL A 88 -7.92 -3.04 -6.26
C VAL A 88 -9.32 -3.51 -5.90
N GLY A 89 -10.15 -3.72 -6.93
CA GLY A 89 -11.49 -4.26 -6.77
C GLY A 89 -11.51 -5.79 -6.64
N ASN A 90 -12.60 -6.35 -6.09
CA ASN A 90 -12.78 -7.80 -5.98
C ASN A 90 -12.66 -8.53 -7.33
N LYS A 91 -13.18 -7.94 -8.42
CA LYS A 91 -13.14 -8.55 -9.75
C LYS A 91 -11.71 -8.75 -10.24
N GLU A 92 -10.85 -7.75 -10.04
CA GLU A 92 -9.43 -7.82 -10.41
C GLU A 92 -8.71 -8.89 -9.59
N LEU A 93 -8.91 -8.94 -8.27
CA LEU A 93 -8.32 -9.98 -7.42
C LEU A 93 -8.73 -11.40 -7.86
N LEU A 94 -10.00 -11.62 -8.19
CA LEU A 94 -10.46 -12.93 -8.69
C LEU A 94 -9.77 -13.31 -10.00
N GLN A 95 -9.70 -12.36 -10.94
CA GLN A 95 -9.14 -12.60 -12.27
C GLN A 95 -7.63 -12.80 -12.25
N GLN A 96 -6.90 -11.94 -11.54
CA GLN A 96 -5.43 -11.95 -11.56
C GLN A 96 -4.85 -13.03 -10.65
N LEU A 97 -5.50 -13.31 -9.51
CA LEU A 97 -5.01 -14.32 -8.57
C LEU A 97 -5.60 -15.70 -8.83
N GLY A 98 -6.67 -15.82 -9.62
CA GLY A 98 -7.34 -17.12 -9.86
C GLY A 98 -7.97 -17.70 -8.59
N ILE A 99 -8.29 -16.84 -7.61
CA ILE A 99 -8.85 -17.25 -6.33
C ILE A 99 -10.34 -17.56 -6.49
N PRO A 100 -10.85 -18.68 -5.94
CA PRO A 100 -12.30 -18.94 -5.91
C PRO A 100 -13.06 -17.85 -5.15
N LYS A 101 -14.23 -17.44 -5.67
CA LYS A 101 -15.06 -16.39 -5.06
C LYS A 101 -15.45 -16.69 -3.61
N GLY A 102 -15.68 -17.96 -3.29
CA GLY A 102 -15.99 -18.42 -1.92
C GLY A 102 -14.86 -18.18 -0.92
N SER A 103 -13.61 -18.13 -1.38
CA SER A 103 -12.42 -17.95 -0.55
C SER A 103 -11.99 -16.49 -0.44
N LEU A 104 -12.17 -15.70 -1.51
CA LEU A 104 -11.72 -14.31 -1.55
C LEU A 104 -12.36 -13.45 -0.45
N LEU A 105 -13.68 -13.50 -0.29
CA LEU A 105 -14.38 -12.62 0.65
C LEU A 105 -14.02 -12.91 2.12
N PRO A 106 -13.97 -14.16 2.60
CA PRO A 106 -13.45 -14.48 3.93
C PRO A 106 -12.02 -14.00 4.15
N TRP A 107 -11.12 -14.21 3.18
CA TRP A 107 -9.72 -13.77 3.31
C TRP A 107 -9.59 -12.26 3.38
N LEU A 108 -10.32 -11.52 2.53
CA LEU A 108 -10.34 -10.06 2.59
C LEU A 108 -10.91 -9.56 3.92
N LYS A 109 -11.92 -10.23 4.48
CA LYS A 109 -12.44 -9.90 5.82
C LYS A 109 -11.36 -10.10 6.87
N GLU A 110 -10.72 -11.26 6.91
CA GLU A 110 -9.66 -11.55 7.88
C GLU A 110 -8.49 -10.56 7.78
N LEU A 111 -8.08 -10.21 6.57
CA LEU A 111 -7.01 -9.23 6.35
C LEU A 111 -7.40 -7.83 6.85
N ARG A 112 -8.66 -7.42 6.69
CA ARG A 112 -9.16 -6.15 7.26
C ARG A 112 -9.25 -6.18 8.77
N ASP A 113 -9.80 -7.25 9.34
CA ASP A 113 -9.95 -7.42 10.78
C ASP A 113 -8.59 -7.39 11.48
N LYS A 114 -7.54 -7.91 10.82
CA LYS A 114 -6.14 -7.86 11.29
C LYS A 114 -5.40 -6.56 10.93
N GLY A 115 -6.09 -5.57 10.36
CA GLY A 115 -5.53 -4.28 9.97
C GLY A 115 -4.45 -4.36 8.88
N LYS A 116 -4.41 -5.44 8.09
CA LYS A 116 -3.40 -5.66 7.03
C LYS A 116 -3.71 -4.92 5.74
N ILE A 117 -4.99 -4.68 5.49
CA ILE A 117 -5.49 -3.93 4.32
C ILE A 117 -6.58 -2.97 4.77
N LYS A 118 -6.81 -1.91 4.00
CA LYS A 118 -7.96 -1.02 4.18
C LYS A 118 -8.94 -1.21 3.03
N GLN A 119 -10.23 -1.10 3.35
CA GLN A 119 -11.26 -0.99 2.32
C GLN A 119 -11.48 0.48 2.02
N VAL A 120 -11.43 0.85 0.76
CA VAL A 120 -11.83 2.17 0.27
C VAL A 120 -13.13 2.02 -0.52
N LYS A 121 -14.09 2.92 -0.26
CA LYS A 121 -15.33 2.98 -1.04
C LYS A 121 -15.08 3.86 -2.26
N LYS A 122 -15.16 3.26 -3.45
CA LYS A 122 -15.23 3.98 -4.72
C LYS A 122 -16.61 3.71 -5.31
N GLU A 123 -17.44 4.75 -5.35
CA GLU A 123 -18.80 4.69 -5.89
C GLU A 123 -19.61 3.51 -5.28
N ARG A 124 -20.00 2.53 -6.12
CA ARG A 124 -20.79 1.35 -5.73
C ARG A 124 -19.94 0.13 -5.38
N TYR A 125 -18.61 0.17 -5.57
CA TYR A 125 -17.74 -1.00 -5.44
C TYR A 125 -16.77 -0.89 -4.26
N LYS A 126 -16.43 -2.06 -3.69
CA LYS A 126 -15.45 -2.18 -2.60
C LYS A 126 -14.08 -2.43 -3.20
N HIS A 127 -13.17 -1.52 -2.92
CA HIS A 127 -11.77 -1.60 -3.31
C HIS A 127 -10.88 -1.76 -2.07
N HIS A 128 -9.71 -2.34 -2.26
CA HIS A 128 -8.77 -2.65 -1.18
C HIS A 128 -7.40 -2.04 -1.47
N VAL A 129 -6.74 -1.56 -0.44
CA VAL A 129 -5.41 -0.96 -0.51
C VAL A 129 -4.50 -1.53 0.58
N MET A 130 -3.21 -1.62 0.28
CA MET A 130 -2.15 -1.88 1.25
C MET A 130 -1.72 -0.57 1.91
N PRO A 131 -1.82 -0.42 3.25
CA PRO A 131 -1.21 0.71 3.95
C PRO A 131 0.32 0.69 3.77
N ILE A 132 0.90 1.81 3.33
CA ILE A 132 2.34 1.88 3.00
C ILE A 132 3.24 1.46 4.17
N ASN A 133 2.85 1.82 5.40
CA ASN A 133 3.59 1.53 6.63
C ASN A 133 3.65 0.03 6.96
N LEU A 134 2.87 -0.81 6.27
CA LEU A 134 2.85 -2.26 6.47
C LEU A 134 3.64 -3.02 5.39
N VAL A 135 4.13 -2.36 4.35
CA VAL A 135 4.85 -3.00 3.23
C VAL A 135 6.06 -3.78 3.73
N GLU A 136 6.97 -3.14 4.47
CA GLU A 136 8.20 -3.78 4.98
C GLU A 136 7.89 -5.00 5.85
N LYS A 137 6.99 -4.83 6.83
CA LYS A 137 6.62 -5.92 7.76
C LYS A 137 5.99 -7.10 7.00
N THR A 138 5.20 -6.81 5.97
CA THR A 138 4.52 -7.83 5.17
C THR A 138 5.52 -8.58 4.30
N LEU A 139 6.38 -7.88 3.57
CA LEU A 139 7.43 -8.50 2.74
C LEU A 139 8.36 -9.37 3.59
N LYS A 140 8.85 -8.88 4.74
CA LYS A 140 9.68 -9.67 5.67
C LYS A 140 8.96 -10.89 6.24
N SER A 141 7.64 -10.84 6.38
CA SER A 141 6.86 -12.00 6.85
C SER A 141 6.73 -13.06 5.76
N ILE A 142 6.56 -12.63 4.52
CA ILE A 142 6.46 -13.51 3.36
C ILE A 142 7.81 -14.15 3.05
N GLU A 143 8.89 -13.37 3.08
CA GLU A 143 10.25 -13.85 2.89
C GLU A 143 10.58 -14.99 3.88
N ARG A 144 10.27 -14.81 5.16
CA ARG A 144 10.45 -15.87 6.18
C ARG A 144 9.63 -17.13 5.87
N LYS A 145 8.42 -16.98 5.32
CA LYS A 145 7.56 -18.11 4.98
C LYS A 145 8.14 -18.89 3.79
N VAL A 146 8.57 -18.19 2.75
CA VAL A 146 9.19 -18.79 1.56
C VAL A 146 10.50 -19.49 1.93
N LYS A 147 11.39 -18.82 2.68
CA LYS A 147 12.66 -19.41 3.13
C LYS A 147 12.52 -20.65 4.02
N ASN A 148 11.42 -20.77 4.76
CA ASN A 148 11.14 -21.94 5.61
C ASN A 148 10.38 -23.06 4.88
N SER A 149 9.96 -22.83 3.63
CA SER A 149 9.26 -23.82 2.80
C SER A 149 10.20 -24.56 1.84
N VAL A 150 11.46 -24.11 1.76
CA VAL A 150 12.59 -24.74 1.06
C VAL A 150 13.42 -25.53 2.07
#